data_AF-A0A800CBA8-F1
#
_entry.id   AF-A0A800CBA8-F1
#
_cell.length_a   1.000
_cell.length_b   1.000
_cell.length_c   1.000
_cell.angle_alpha   90.00
_cell.angle_beta   90.00
_cell.angle_gamma   90.00
#
_symmetry.space_group_name_H-M   'P 1'
#
loop_
_entity.id
_entity.type
_entity.pdbx_description
1 polymer ?
#
loop_
_entity_poly.entity_id
_entity_poly.type
_entity_poly.pdbx_seq_one_letter_code
_entity_poly.pdbx_strand_id
1 'polypeptide(L)' 'MNEQKNEVVDLDVHGQKRGRGIYLLPNLFTTAALFSGFYAVLAAMNAQFEKAAVAIFIAMILDGLDGR' A
#
# COMPACT_ATOMS: atom_id res chain seq x y z
N MET A 1 40.11 40.13 -17.53
CA MET A 1 38.81 40.80 -17.77
C MET A 1 38.19 40.13 -18.98
N ASN A 2 37.24 39.21 -18.76
CA ASN A 2 36.22 38.70 -19.70
C ASN A 2 35.65 37.41 -19.09
N GLU A 3 35.02 37.55 -17.93
CA GLU A 3 34.26 36.51 -17.22
C GLU A 3 32.85 36.30 -17.79
N GLN A 4 32.51 36.89 -18.94
CA GLN A 4 31.24 36.68 -19.62
C GLN A 4 31.36 35.65 -20.74
N LYS A 5 31.74 34.42 -20.39
CA LYS A 5 31.48 33.26 -21.25
C LYS A 5 31.17 32.07 -20.36
N ASN A 6 30.00 32.12 -19.73
CA ASN A 6 29.33 30.97 -19.12
C ASN A 6 27.84 31.29 -19.08
N GLU A 7 27.28 31.45 -20.27
CA GLU A 7 25.94 30.98 -20.58
C GLU A 7 25.96 29.45 -20.42
N VAL A 8 26.00 28.99 -19.17
CA VAL A 8 25.75 27.59 -18.83
C VAL A 8 24.41 27.54 -18.13
N VAL A 9 23.42 27.43 -19.00
CA VAL A 9 22.26 26.56 -18.89
C VAL A 9 21.43 26.77 -17.63
N ASP A 10 20.24 27.33 -17.88
CA ASP A 10 19.03 27.22 -17.09
C ASP A 10 19.14 26.25 -15.91
N LEU A 11 19.04 26.81 -14.69
CA LEU A 11 18.65 26.06 -13.51
C LEU A 11 17.23 25.56 -13.77
N ASP A 12 17.16 24.45 -14.50
CA ASP A 12 15.96 23.69 -14.76
C ASP A 12 15.38 23.31 -13.40
N VAL A 13 14.40 24.09 -12.96
CA VAL A 13 13.48 23.75 -11.88
C VAL A 13 12.62 22.61 -12.42
N HIS A 14 13.23 21.44 -12.62
CA HIS A 14 12.51 20.22 -12.88
C HIS A 14 11.86 19.82 -11.56
N GLY A 15 10.66 20.35 -11.37
CA GLY A 15 9.67 19.87 -10.44
C GLY A 15 9.37 18.41 -10.73
N GLN A 16 10.23 17.51 -10.27
CA GLN A 16 9.88 16.12 -10.16
C GLN A 16 9.15 15.95 -8.83
N LYS A 17 7.84 16.21 -8.87
CA LYS A 17 6.90 15.53 -7.98
C LYS A 17 7.18 14.04 -8.15
N ARG A 18 8.05 13.48 -7.32
CA ARG A 18 8.20 12.03 -7.16
C ARG A 18 6.82 11.56 -6.73
N GLY A 19 6.01 11.14 -7.70
CA GLY A 19 4.80 10.39 -7.46
C GLY A 19 5.20 9.08 -6.81
N ARG A 20 5.48 9.11 -5.51
CA ARG A 20 5.64 7.93 -4.65
C ARG A 20 4.25 7.31 -4.40
N GLY A 21 3.44 7.24 -5.45
CA GLY A 21 2.00 7.03 -5.35
C GLY A 21 1.63 5.66 -4.85
N ILE A 22 2.53 4.68 -4.90
CA ILE A 22 2.19 3.29 -4.61
C ILE A 22 3.35 2.60 -3.87
N TYR A 23 3.70 3.12 -2.70
CA TYR A 23 4.50 2.38 -1.70
C TYR A 23 3.65 1.97 -0.48
N LEU A 24 2.39 2.44 -0.43
CA LEU A 24 1.41 2.03 0.57
C LEU A 24 0.77 0.68 0.24
N LEU A 25 0.87 0.25 -1.03
CA LEU A 25 0.16 -0.93 -1.52
C LEU A 25 0.53 -2.21 -0.79
N PRO A 26 1.82 -2.52 -0.49
CA PRO A 26 2.18 -3.73 0.23
C PRO A 26 1.52 -3.74 1.62
N ASN A 27 1.93 -2.85 2.51
CA ASN A 27 1.44 -2.82 3.89
C ASN A 27 -0.10 -2.66 4.03
N LEU A 28 -0.77 -2.08 3.03
CA LEU A 28 -2.23 -1.99 3.01
C LEU A 28 -2.88 -3.38 2.84
N PHE A 29 -2.25 -4.32 2.13
CA PHE A 29 -2.70 -5.71 2.03
C PHE A 29 -2.60 -6.45 3.37
N THR A 30 -1.46 -6.38 4.09
CA THR A 30 -1.38 -6.95 5.46
C THR A 30 -2.46 -6.34 6.37
N THR A 31 -2.63 -5.02 6.30
CA THR A 31 -3.64 -4.34 7.13
C THR A 31 -5.06 -4.82 6.79
N ALA A 32 -5.37 -5.02 5.51
CA ALA A 32 -6.65 -5.56 5.06
C ALA A 32 -6.86 -7.01 5.50
N ALA A 33 -5.82 -7.85 5.48
CA ALA A 33 -5.86 -9.22 5.98
C ALA A 33 -6.21 -9.25 7.48
N LEU A 34 -5.57 -8.40 8.29
CA LEU A 34 -5.85 -8.27 9.72
C LEU A 34 -7.30 -7.87 9.99
N PHE A 35 -7.83 -6.89 9.22
CA PHE A 35 -9.22 -6.47 9.30
C PHE A 35 -10.20 -7.57 8.88
N SER A 36 -9.86 -8.37 7.87
CA SER A 36 -10.67 -9.50 7.43
C SER A 36 -10.74 -10.61 8.50
N GLY A 37 -9.61 -10.91 9.15
CA GLY A 37 -9.57 -11.81 10.31
C GLY A 37 -10.40 -11.30 11.49
N PHE A 38 -10.34 -10.00 11.78
CA PHE A 38 -11.20 -9.38 12.81
C PHE A 38 -12.69 -9.47 12.47
N TYR A 39 -13.06 -9.23 11.20
CA TYR A 39 -14.43 -9.41 10.73
C TYR A 39 -14.92 -10.86 10.88
N ALA A 40 -14.04 -11.85 10.65
CA ALA A 40 -14.39 -13.25 10.85
C ALA A 40 -14.78 -13.56 12.30
N VAL A 41 -14.10 -12.96 13.28
CA VAL A 41 -14.45 -13.09 14.70
C VAL A 41 -15.84 -12.51 14.96
N LEU A 42 -16.12 -11.31 14.45
CA LEU A 42 -17.46 -10.69 14.58
C LEU A 42 -18.56 -11.52 13.92
N ALA A 43 -18.29 -12.10 12.75
CA ALA A 43 -19.24 -12.97 12.05
C ALA A 43 -19.50 -14.27 12.83
N ALA A 44 -18.45 -14.88 13.39
CA ALA A 44 -18.57 -16.07 14.23
C ALA A 44 -19.35 -15.79 15.53
N MET A 45 -19.13 -14.62 16.14
CA MET A 45 -19.91 -14.17 17.32
C MET A 45 -21.41 -14.03 17.01
N ASN A 46 -21.77 -13.70 15.77
CA ASN A 46 -23.15 -13.64 15.30
C ASN A 46 -23.69 -15.00 14.81
N ALA A 47 -23.02 -16.11 15.14
CA ALA A 47 -23.31 -17.46 14.65
C ALA A 47 -23.28 -17.62 13.12
N GLN A 48 -22.68 -16.66 12.39
CA GLN A 48 -22.53 -16.70 10.94
C GLN A 48 -21.21 -17.37 10.56
N PHE A 49 -21.09 -18.67 10.87
CA PHE A 49 -19.86 -19.45 10.69
C PHE A 49 -19.43 -19.55 9.22
N GLU A 50 -20.37 -19.58 8.29
CA GLU A 50 -20.08 -19.62 6.85
C GLU A 50 -19.34 -18.34 6.40
N LYS A 51 -19.83 -17.17 6.80
CA LYS A 51 -19.16 -15.89 6.49
C LYS A 51 -17.83 -15.75 7.22
N ALA A 52 -17.74 -16.26 8.44
CA ALA A 52 -16.48 -16.27 9.19
C ALA A 52 -15.41 -17.13 8.48
N ALA A 53 -15.78 -18.31 7.97
CA ALA A 53 -14.87 -19.18 7.23
C ALA A 53 -14.36 -18.51 5.94
N VAL A 54 -15.25 -17.86 5.18
CA VAL A 54 -14.88 -17.11 3.98
C VAL A 54 -13.94 -15.94 4.32
N ALA A 55 -14.21 -15.20 5.40
CA ALA A 55 -13.37 -14.10 5.84
C ALA A 55 -11.96 -14.56 6.27
N ILE A 56 -11.85 -15.67 7.02
CA ILE A 56 -10.54 -16.27 7.36
C ILE A 56 -9.78 -16.71 6.10
N PHE A 57 -10.47 -17.32 5.13
CA PHE A 57 -9.86 -17.76 3.88
C PHE A 57 -9.30 -16.57 3.08
N ILE A 58 -10.06 -15.48 2.98
CA ILE A 58 -9.63 -14.24 2.32
C ILE A 58 -8.45 -13.61 3.07
N ALA A 59 -8.50 -13.56 4.41
CA ALA A 59 -7.39 -13.05 5.22
C ALA A 59 -6.09 -13.82 4.95
N MET A 60 -6.17 -15.16 4.86
CA MET A 60 -5.02 -16.02 4.56
C MET A 60 -4.41 -15.75 3.18
N ILE A 61 -5.25 -15.51 2.18
CA ILE A 61 -4.79 -15.17 0.82
C ILE A 61 -4.15 -13.78 0.79
N LEU A 62 -4.79 -12.78 1.43
CA LEU A 62 -4.28 -11.41 1.48
C LEU A 62 -2.95 -11.31 2.23
N ASP A 63 -2.81 -12.01 3.35
CA ASP A 63 -1.57 -12.07 4.15
C ASP A 63 -0.44 -12.79 3.40
N GLY A 64 -0.79 -13.86 2.65
CA GLY A 64 0.14 -14.55 1.77
C GLY A 64 0.61 -13.73 0.57
N LEU A 65 -0.12 -12.68 0.17
CA LEU A 65 0.22 -11.82 -0.96
C LEU A 65 1.19 -10.68 -0.57
N ASP A 66 1.14 -10.20 0.68
CA ASP A 66 2.03 -9.15 1.22
C ASP A 66 3.24 -9.72 1.97
N GLY A 67 3.27 -11.04 2.18
CA GLY A 67 4.37 -11.77 2.81
C GLY A 67 5.61 -11.93 1.92
N ARG A 68 6.24 -10.79 1.56
CA ARG A 68 7.56 -10.57 0.92
C ARG A 68 7.64 -10.48 -0.61
#